data_AF-A0A0D7X3I9-F1
#
_entry.id   AF-A0A0D7X3I9-F1
#
_cell.length_a   1.000
_cell.length_b   1.000
_cell.length_c   1.000
_cell.angle_alpha   90.00
_cell.angle_beta   90.00
_cell.angle_gamma   90.00
#
_symmetry.space_group_name_H-M   'P 1'
#
loop_
_entity.id
_entity.type
_entity.pdbx_description
1 polymer ?
#
loop_
_entity_poly.entity_id
_entity_poly.type
_entity_poly.pdbx_seq_one_letter_code
_entity_poly.pdbx_strand_id
1 'polypeptide(L)'
;MSMNIFKAAKGNKVRYMDRGGYEKAREWDNKHLVKGQVYTIDRVEIYQSSTTVYLDEVPGRGFNSVYFNDVFEEVNGIDYGRIHQLTNAEFTHFVKDKVEKSLEWKLLERFLISIEDFGCDPNEDPDPPVIVIDVKVTGMLWTFWFDTDEGKYNYSILGEDVVNRYLAIAKGEKPELPGLYTYD
;
A
#
# COMPACT_ATOMS: atom_id res chain seq x y z
N MET A 1 7.64 -5.89 -10.34
CA MET A 1 7.48 -4.44 -10.17
C MET A 1 8.72 -3.88 -9.51
N SER A 2 9.25 -2.75 -10.01
CA SER A 2 10.34 -1.95 -9.42
C SER A 2 9.75 -0.97 -8.40
N MET A 3 10.57 -0.42 -7.49
CA MET A 3 10.11 0.57 -6.50
C MET A 3 9.45 1.79 -7.15
N ASN A 4 8.47 2.40 -6.48
CA ASN A 4 7.89 3.67 -6.91
C ASN A 4 8.75 4.85 -6.46
N ILE A 5 9.58 5.35 -7.37
CA ILE A 5 10.53 6.45 -7.10
C ILE A 5 9.86 7.78 -6.70
N PHE A 6 8.60 8.01 -7.07
CA PHE A 6 7.89 9.25 -6.74
C PHE A 6 7.27 9.22 -5.34
N LYS A 7 7.17 8.03 -4.74
CA LYS A 7 6.64 7.80 -3.39
C LYS A 7 7.72 7.37 -2.39
N ALA A 8 8.91 7.06 -2.88
CA ALA A 8 10.05 6.69 -2.08
C ALA A 8 10.58 7.89 -1.27
N ALA A 9 10.46 7.80 0.05
CA ALA A 9 10.89 8.83 0.99
C ALA A 9 11.85 8.26 2.04
N LYS A 10 12.53 9.15 2.78
CA LYS A 10 13.37 8.77 3.91
C LYS A 10 12.59 7.91 4.91
N GLY A 11 13.20 6.82 5.37
CA GLY A 11 12.60 5.85 6.29
C GLY A 11 11.80 4.75 5.61
N ASN A 12 11.43 4.87 4.32
CA ASN A 12 10.77 3.78 3.62
C ASN A 12 11.70 2.58 3.48
N LYS A 13 11.11 1.38 3.50
CA LYS A 13 11.84 0.13 3.32
C LYS A 13 11.76 -0.36 1.88
N VAL A 14 12.89 -0.85 1.39
CA VAL A 14 13.02 -1.42 0.05
C VAL A 14 13.79 -2.73 0.09
N ARG A 15 13.45 -3.65 -0.81
CA ARG A 15 14.14 -4.93 -0.95
C ARG A 15 15.07 -4.89 -2.14
N TYR A 16 16.34 -5.20 -1.93
CA TYR A 16 17.29 -5.36 -3.03
C TYR A 16 17.00 -6.64 -3.82
N MET A 17 16.82 -6.52 -5.12
CA MET A 17 16.39 -7.61 -6.00
C MET A 17 17.50 -8.13 -6.91
N ASP A 18 18.65 -7.46 -6.95
CA ASP A 18 19.76 -7.77 -7.86
C ASP A 18 19.24 -7.99 -9.29
N ARG A 19 18.55 -6.98 -9.87
CA ARG A 19 18.06 -7.04 -11.26
C ARG A 19 18.01 -5.65 -11.89
N GLY A 20 18.36 -5.55 -13.17
CA GLY A 20 18.43 -4.29 -13.92
C GLY A 20 19.83 -3.69 -13.97
N GLY A 21 19.94 -2.43 -14.43
CA GLY A 21 21.16 -1.63 -14.43
C GLY A 21 22.31 -2.13 -15.34
N TYR A 22 23.42 -1.40 -15.31
CA TYR A 22 24.65 -1.78 -16.02
C TYR A 22 25.43 -2.82 -15.21
N GLU A 23 25.97 -3.83 -15.88
CA GLU A 23 26.67 -4.97 -15.26
C GLU A 23 27.80 -4.55 -14.31
N LYS A 24 28.59 -3.54 -14.67
CA LYS A 24 29.66 -3.00 -13.82
C LYS A 24 29.16 -2.36 -12.52
N ALA A 25 27.99 -1.72 -12.54
CA ALA A 25 27.38 -1.18 -11.33
C ALA A 25 26.91 -2.32 -10.42
N ARG A 26 26.29 -3.33 -11.04
CA ARG A 26 25.74 -4.51 -10.36
C ARG A 26 26.78 -5.32 -9.61
N GLU A 27 27.97 -5.52 -10.19
CA GLU A 27 29.09 -6.20 -9.49
C GLU A 27 29.48 -5.50 -8.20
N TRP A 28 29.46 -4.15 -8.20
CA TRP A 28 29.78 -3.39 -7.01
C TRP A 28 28.62 -3.41 -6.01
N ASP A 29 27.39 -3.27 -6.48
CA ASP A 29 26.19 -3.29 -5.64
C ASP A 29 26.09 -4.64 -4.91
N ASN A 30 26.34 -5.77 -5.59
CA ASN A 30 26.35 -7.11 -5.00
C ASN A 30 27.46 -7.35 -3.96
N LYS A 31 28.46 -6.46 -3.86
CA LYS A 31 29.47 -6.51 -2.77
C LYS A 31 28.96 -5.87 -1.48
N HIS A 32 27.96 -5.00 -1.56
CA HIS A 32 27.48 -4.19 -0.44
C HIS A 32 26.01 -4.49 -0.09
N LEU A 33 25.25 -5.02 -1.06
CA LEU A 33 23.86 -5.39 -0.93
C LEU A 33 23.70 -6.90 -1.09
N VAL A 34 22.82 -7.46 -0.25
CA VAL A 34 22.47 -8.87 -0.27
C VAL A 34 21.11 -9.01 -0.92
N LYS A 35 21.02 -9.84 -1.97
CA LYS A 35 19.76 -10.09 -2.67
C LYS A 35 18.68 -10.59 -1.70
N GLY A 36 17.52 -9.96 -1.74
CA GLY A 36 16.37 -10.26 -0.88
C GLY A 36 16.40 -9.52 0.46
N GLN A 37 17.52 -8.90 0.85
CA GLN A 37 17.60 -8.12 2.08
C GLN A 37 16.81 -6.80 1.94
N VAL A 38 16.21 -6.40 3.06
CA VAL A 38 15.48 -5.14 3.21
C VAL A 38 16.43 -4.07 3.75
N TYR A 39 16.35 -2.89 3.16
CA TYR A 39 17.13 -1.71 3.47
C TYR A 39 16.23 -0.51 3.70
N THR A 40 16.72 0.48 4.43
CA THR A 40 16.00 1.71 4.77
C THR A 40 16.52 2.86 3.92
N ILE A 41 15.62 3.58 3.25
CA ILE A 41 15.98 4.73 2.42
C ILE A 41 16.43 5.89 3.32
N ASP A 42 17.64 6.40 3.12
CA ASP A 42 18.08 7.70 3.66
C ASP A 42 17.50 8.85 2.82
N ARG A 43 17.70 8.78 1.50
CA ARG A 43 17.16 9.75 0.54
C ARG A 43 17.12 9.19 -0.87
N VAL A 44 16.36 9.87 -1.74
CA VAL A 44 16.29 9.58 -3.17
C VAL A 44 16.65 10.83 -3.97
N GLU A 45 17.54 10.68 -4.93
CA GLU A 45 17.93 11.73 -5.88
C GLU A 45 17.46 11.35 -7.28
N ILE A 46 16.56 12.16 -7.84
CA ILE A 46 16.00 11.95 -9.17
C ILE A 46 16.73 12.88 -10.14
N TYR A 47 17.38 12.28 -11.14
CA TYR A 47 18.06 12.95 -12.24
C TYR A 47 17.28 12.74 -13.54
N GLN A 48 17.64 13.47 -14.60
CA GLN A 48 16.93 13.43 -15.89
C GLN A 48 16.81 12.02 -16.49
N SER A 49 17.85 11.18 -16.33
CA SER A 49 17.92 9.85 -16.93
C SER A 49 18.31 8.75 -15.93
N SER A 50 18.29 9.06 -14.63
CA SER A 50 18.62 8.08 -13.59
C SER A 50 17.99 8.45 -12.26
N THR A 51 17.83 7.46 -11.39
CA THR A 51 17.41 7.69 -10.01
C THR A 51 18.36 6.94 -9.09
N THR A 52 18.82 7.65 -8.07
CA THR A 52 19.79 7.15 -7.11
C THR A 52 19.15 7.09 -5.73
N VAL A 53 19.22 5.94 -5.09
CA VAL A 53 18.70 5.65 -3.76
C VAL A 53 19.87 5.53 -2.81
N TYR A 54 19.86 6.27 -1.72
CA TYR A 54 20.84 6.16 -0.64
C TYR A 54 20.19 5.41 0.51
N LEU A 55 20.96 4.57 1.18
CA LEU A 55 20.48 3.67 2.23
C LEU A 55 21.15 4.01 3.55
N ASP A 56 20.41 3.92 4.66
CA ASP A 56 20.95 4.14 6.00
C ASP A 56 22.02 3.08 6.35
N GLU A 57 21.81 1.83 5.92
CA GLU A 57 22.73 0.72 6.20
C GLU A 57 24.06 0.83 5.41
N VAL A 58 24.08 1.61 4.33
CA VAL A 58 25.29 1.82 3.50
C VAL A 58 25.48 3.32 3.25
N PRO A 59 25.96 4.07 4.26
CA PRO A 59 26.01 5.53 4.19
C PRO A 59 27.02 6.02 3.16
N GLY A 60 26.74 7.20 2.60
CA GLY A 60 27.65 7.91 1.70
C GLY A 60 27.69 7.41 0.26
N ARG A 61 26.86 6.43 -0.11
CA ARG A 61 26.79 5.93 -1.49
C ARG A 61 25.36 5.67 -1.96
N GLY A 62 25.14 6.01 -3.22
CA GLY A 62 23.89 5.82 -3.92
C GLY A 62 23.89 4.60 -4.82
N PHE A 63 22.71 4.00 -4.96
CA PHE A 63 22.43 2.81 -5.75
C PHE A 63 21.35 3.13 -6.77
N ASN A 64 21.36 2.47 -7.93
CA ASN A 64 20.30 2.70 -8.92
C ASN A 64 18.95 2.15 -8.40
N SER A 65 17.88 2.94 -8.50
CA SER A 65 16.55 2.57 -8.00
C SER A 65 15.96 1.29 -8.62
N VAL A 66 16.36 0.96 -9.86
CA VAL A 66 15.83 -0.22 -10.59
C VAL A 66 16.13 -1.55 -9.89
N TYR A 67 17.10 -1.56 -8.98
CA TYR A 67 17.47 -2.73 -8.21
C TYR A 67 16.52 -3.04 -7.05
N PHE A 68 15.58 -2.16 -6.74
CA PHE A 68 14.79 -2.24 -5.53
C PHE A 68 13.31 -2.45 -5.83
N ASN A 69 12.63 -3.12 -4.90
CA ASN A 69 11.17 -3.13 -4.82
C ASN A 69 10.73 -2.49 -3.51
N ASP A 70 9.53 -1.90 -3.49
CA ASP A 70 8.90 -1.44 -2.25
C ASP A 70 8.65 -2.62 -1.30
N VAL A 71 8.82 -2.36 -0.01
CA VAL A 71 8.43 -3.27 1.07
C VAL A 71 7.34 -2.60 1.88
N PHE A 72 6.14 -3.20 1.84
CA PHE A 72 5.02 -2.80 2.66
C PHE A 72 5.04 -3.62 3.96
N GLU A 73 4.95 -2.93 5.09
CA GLU A 73 5.02 -3.52 6.43
C GLU A 73 3.81 -3.09 7.27
N GLU A 74 3.64 -3.73 8.43
CA GLU A 74 2.68 -3.26 9.41
C GLU A 74 3.20 -1.98 10.08
N VAL A 75 2.42 -0.92 10.02
CA VAL A 75 2.73 0.36 10.67
C VAL A 75 1.52 0.80 11.46
N ASN A 76 1.70 1.07 12.76
CA ASN A 76 0.63 1.51 13.67
C ASN A 76 -0.61 0.58 13.67
N GLY A 77 -0.41 -0.75 13.58
CA GLY A 77 -1.51 -1.72 13.56
C GLY A 77 -2.24 -1.84 12.21
N ILE A 78 -1.73 -1.21 11.15
CA ILE A 78 -2.25 -1.31 9.78
C ILE A 78 -1.28 -2.14 8.96
N ASP A 79 -1.74 -3.30 8.48
CA ASP A 79 -0.95 -4.21 7.64
C ASP A 79 -1.01 -3.81 6.15
N TYR A 80 -0.12 -2.89 5.76
CA TYR A 80 0.03 -2.48 4.36
C TYR A 80 0.55 -3.62 3.47
N GLY A 81 1.26 -4.60 4.04
CA GLY A 81 1.69 -5.79 3.33
C GLY A 81 0.49 -6.61 2.84
N ARG A 82 -0.52 -6.78 3.71
CA ARG A 82 -1.76 -7.47 3.36
C ARG A 82 -2.59 -6.70 2.32
N ILE A 83 -2.68 -5.37 2.44
CA ILE A 83 -3.33 -4.53 1.42
C ILE A 83 -2.67 -4.78 0.07
N HIS A 84 -1.33 -4.73 0.01
CA HIS A 84 -0.60 -4.94 -1.24
C HIS A 84 -0.83 -6.32 -1.85
N GLN A 85 -0.88 -7.38 -1.04
CA GLN A 85 -1.13 -8.74 -1.50
C GLN A 85 -2.52 -8.92 -2.12
N LEU A 86 -3.52 -8.21 -1.60
CA LEU A 86 -4.90 -8.29 -2.06
C LEU A 86 -5.20 -7.33 -3.23
N THR A 87 -4.35 -6.33 -3.43
CA THR A 87 -4.59 -5.23 -4.38
C THR A 87 -3.35 -5.01 -5.25
N ASN A 88 -2.76 -3.81 -5.21
CA ASN A 88 -1.52 -3.47 -5.90
C ASN A 88 -0.72 -2.41 -5.11
N ALA A 89 0.49 -2.08 -5.60
CA ALA A 89 1.38 -1.13 -4.94
C ALA A 89 0.83 0.30 -4.93
N GLU A 90 0.18 0.71 -6.00
CA GLU A 90 -0.37 2.06 -6.16
C GLU A 90 -1.47 2.34 -5.14
N PHE A 91 -2.44 1.43 -5.03
CA PHE A 91 -3.51 1.52 -4.05
C PHE A 91 -2.97 1.44 -2.61
N THR A 92 -1.99 0.59 -2.35
CA THR A 92 -1.36 0.50 -1.02
C THR A 92 -0.72 1.83 -0.62
N HIS A 93 0.01 2.48 -1.53
CA HIS A 93 0.56 3.82 -1.31
C HIS A 93 -0.55 4.86 -1.12
N PHE A 94 -1.63 4.78 -1.89
CA PHE A 94 -2.77 5.68 -1.74
C PHE A 94 -3.38 5.60 -0.34
N VAL A 95 -3.66 4.39 0.16
CA VAL A 95 -4.19 4.18 1.51
C VAL A 95 -3.19 4.69 2.55
N LYS A 96 -1.91 4.31 2.44
CA LYS A 96 -0.85 4.73 3.36
C LYS A 96 -0.73 6.26 3.42
N ASP A 97 -0.65 6.93 2.28
CA ASP A 97 -0.56 8.39 2.20
C ASP A 97 -1.77 9.08 2.82
N LYS A 98 -2.98 8.55 2.62
CA LYS A 98 -4.22 9.12 3.17
C LYS A 98 -4.26 8.99 4.69
N VAL A 99 -3.88 7.83 5.21
CA VAL A 99 -3.85 7.58 6.66
C VAL A 99 -2.74 8.38 7.33
N GLU A 100 -1.50 8.34 6.83
CA GLU A 100 -0.35 8.98 7.47
C GLU A 100 -0.42 10.51 7.47
N LYS A 101 -1.03 11.12 6.45
CA LYS A 101 -1.24 12.58 6.39
C LYS A 101 -2.34 13.07 7.32
N SER A 102 -3.20 12.17 7.82
CA SER A 102 -4.28 12.56 8.72
C SER A 102 -3.76 12.71 10.14
N LEU A 103 -4.00 13.86 10.79
CA LEU A 103 -3.62 14.08 12.19
C LEU A 103 -4.27 13.06 13.15
N GLU A 104 -5.38 12.47 12.72
CA GLU A 104 -6.23 11.59 13.51
C GLU A 104 -5.75 10.12 13.54
N TRP A 105 -4.70 9.74 12.78
CA TRP A 105 -4.24 8.34 12.81
C TRP A 105 -3.79 7.87 14.20
N LYS A 106 -3.35 8.81 15.06
CA LYS A 106 -3.01 8.53 16.46
C LYS A 106 -4.22 8.11 17.30
N LEU A 107 -5.42 8.34 16.79
CA LEU A 107 -6.70 7.90 17.36
C LEU A 107 -7.23 6.66 16.65
N LEU A 108 -6.37 5.85 16.02
CA LEU A 108 -6.77 4.58 15.42
C LEU A 108 -7.40 3.67 16.48
N GLU A 109 -8.67 3.33 16.25
CA GLU A 109 -9.43 2.42 17.11
C GLU A 109 -9.52 1.03 16.48
N ARG A 110 -9.72 0.97 15.16
CA ARG A 110 -9.87 -0.30 14.45
C ARG A 110 -9.46 -0.19 12.99
N PHE A 111 -8.84 -1.26 12.51
CA PHE A 111 -8.52 -1.48 11.11
C PHE A 111 -9.17 -2.80 10.67
N LEU A 112 -9.88 -2.79 9.54
CA LEU A 112 -10.54 -3.97 9.01
C LEU A 112 -10.34 -4.03 7.49
N ILE A 113 -10.03 -5.23 6.99
CA ILE A 113 -10.06 -5.54 5.56
C ILE A 113 -11.20 -6.52 5.33
N SER A 114 -12.11 -6.17 4.45
CA SER A 114 -13.21 -7.01 3.98
C SER A 114 -13.00 -7.33 2.50
N ILE A 115 -13.39 -8.54 2.10
CA ILE A 115 -13.40 -8.98 0.71
C ILE A 115 -14.86 -9.25 0.37
N GLU A 116 -15.34 -8.60 -0.69
CA GLU A 116 -16.64 -8.88 -1.29
C GLU A 116 -16.43 -9.79 -2.49
N ASP A 117 -16.74 -11.07 -2.33
CA ASP A 117 -17.06 -11.93 -3.47
C ASP A 117 -18.56 -11.76 -3.74
N PHE A 118 -18.93 -11.04 -4.79
CA PHE A 118 -20.34 -10.99 -5.20
C PHE A 118 -20.81 -12.42 -5.35
N GLY A 119 -21.67 -12.88 -4.43
CA GLY A 119 -21.91 -14.31 -4.25
C GLY A 119 -22.25 -14.97 -5.59
N CYS A 120 -21.51 -16.02 -5.96
CA CYS A 120 -21.68 -16.67 -7.26
C CYS A 120 -23.11 -17.20 -7.43
N ASP A 121 -23.82 -16.72 -8.45
CA ASP A 121 -24.77 -17.60 -9.12
C ASP A 121 -23.95 -18.75 -9.75
N PRO A 122 -24.26 -20.02 -9.47
CA PRO A 122 -23.53 -21.15 -10.06
C PRO A 122 -23.60 -21.20 -11.60
N ASN A 123 -24.43 -20.37 -12.23
CA ASN A 123 -24.58 -20.29 -13.69
C ASN A 123 -23.84 -19.10 -14.33
N GLU A 124 -23.25 -18.20 -13.55
CA GLU A 124 -22.50 -17.05 -14.04
C GLU A 124 -21.02 -17.16 -13.68
N ASP A 125 -20.17 -16.54 -14.50
CA ASP A 125 -18.75 -16.45 -14.16
C ASP A 125 -18.61 -15.60 -12.88
N PRO A 126 -17.79 -16.02 -11.91
CA PRO A 126 -17.58 -15.28 -10.68
C PRO A 126 -17.14 -13.85 -10.97
N ASP A 127 -17.89 -12.88 -10.47
CA ASP A 127 -17.42 -11.50 -10.50
C ASP A 127 -16.12 -11.39 -9.69
N PRO A 128 -15.12 -10.67 -10.22
CA PRO A 128 -13.89 -10.37 -9.52
C PRO A 128 -14.18 -9.62 -8.21
N PRO A 129 -13.50 -9.96 -7.10
CA PRO A 129 -13.85 -9.44 -5.79
C PRO A 129 -13.50 -7.96 -5.65
N VAL A 130 -14.24 -7.25 -4.80
CA VAL A 130 -13.88 -5.90 -4.33
C VAL A 130 -13.22 -6.00 -2.95
N ILE A 131 -12.06 -5.36 -2.82
CA ILE A 131 -11.35 -5.27 -1.53
C ILE A 131 -11.74 -3.97 -0.84
N VAL A 132 -12.33 -4.06 0.34
CA VAL A 132 -12.72 -2.89 1.16
C VAL A 132 -11.84 -2.79 2.39
N ILE A 133 -11.34 -1.59 2.66
CA ILE A 133 -10.48 -1.28 3.80
C ILE A 133 -11.16 -0.21 4.64
N ASP A 134 -11.48 -0.55 5.89
CA ASP A 134 -12.04 0.35 6.87
C ASP A 134 -10.98 0.76 7.88
N VAL A 135 -10.76 2.07 8.01
CA VAL A 135 -9.90 2.67 9.03
C VAL A 135 -10.78 3.50 9.95
N LYS A 136 -11.10 2.96 11.12
CA LYS A 136 -11.89 3.64 12.15
C LYS A 136 -10.97 4.36 13.12
N VAL A 137 -11.16 5.66 13.20
CA VAL A 137 -10.57 6.53 14.20
C VAL A 137 -11.68 7.12 15.08
N THR A 138 -11.34 7.76 16.19
CA THR A 138 -12.35 8.36 17.06
C THR A 138 -13.23 9.36 16.30
N GLY A 139 -14.53 9.04 16.20
CA GLY A 139 -15.55 9.88 15.57
C GLY A 139 -15.57 9.87 14.03
N MET A 140 -14.78 9.01 13.37
CA MET A 140 -14.69 9.00 11.91
C MET A 140 -14.36 7.60 11.37
N LEU A 141 -14.85 7.30 10.16
CA LEU A 141 -14.50 6.10 9.41
C LEU A 141 -14.07 6.50 8.00
N TRP A 142 -12.88 6.05 7.61
CA TRP A 142 -12.42 6.07 6.22
C TRP A 142 -12.66 4.69 5.62
N THR A 143 -13.39 4.67 4.51
CA THR A 143 -13.63 3.44 3.75
C THR A 143 -12.94 3.58 2.40
N PHE A 144 -12.00 2.71 2.10
CA PHE A 144 -11.32 2.61 0.80
C PHE A 144 -11.79 1.34 0.10
N TRP A 145 -11.93 1.37 -1.21
CA TRP A 145 -12.27 0.17 -1.99
C TRP A 145 -11.44 0.06 -3.26
N PHE A 146 -11.19 -1.18 -3.68
CA PHE A 146 -10.38 -1.54 -4.83
C PHE A 146 -11.07 -2.62 -5.65
N ASP A 147 -11.34 -2.30 -6.92
CA ASP A 147 -11.82 -3.22 -7.94
C ASP A 147 -10.68 -4.10 -8.43
N THR A 148 -10.78 -5.42 -8.25
CA THR A 148 -9.72 -6.31 -8.72
C THR A 148 -9.76 -6.57 -10.23
N ASP A 149 -10.88 -6.31 -10.91
CA ASP A 149 -10.99 -6.43 -12.37
C ASP A 149 -10.34 -5.25 -13.06
N GLU A 150 -10.85 -4.06 -12.72
CA GLU A 150 -10.50 -2.83 -13.43
C GLU A 150 -9.23 -2.20 -12.86
N GLY A 151 -8.79 -2.63 -11.68
CA GLY A 151 -7.69 -2.02 -10.93
C GLY A 151 -8.01 -0.60 -10.44
N LYS A 152 -9.29 -0.20 -10.47
CA LYS A 152 -9.76 1.12 -10.04
C LYS A 152 -9.98 1.15 -8.54
N TYR A 153 -9.89 2.33 -7.94
CA TYR A 153 -10.12 2.52 -6.52
C TYR A 153 -10.69 3.89 -6.21
N ASN A 154 -11.46 3.98 -5.13
CA ASN A 154 -11.98 5.22 -4.57
C ASN A 154 -12.02 5.13 -3.04
N TYR A 155 -12.36 6.22 -2.36
CA TYR A 155 -12.53 6.26 -0.91
C TYR A 155 -13.60 7.27 -0.52
N SER A 156 -14.32 6.97 0.56
CA SER A 156 -15.25 7.92 1.17
C SER A 156 -14.92 8.20 2.63
N ILE A 157 -15.34 9.39 3.02
CA ILE A 157 -15.32 9.90 4.37
C ILE A 157 -16.78 10.21 4.70
N LEU A 158 -17.36 9.49 5.67
CA LEU A 158 -18.70 9.72 6.25
C LEU A 158 -19.79 10.30 5.29
N GLY A 159 -20.52 9.38 4.62
CA GLY A 159 -21.87 9.58 4.07
C GLY A 159 -22.90 8.70 4.79
N GLU A 160 -24.19 8.75 4.42
CA GLU A 160 -25.28 8.01 5.11
C GLU A 160 -25.03 6.49 5.16
N ASP A 161 -24.52 5.89 4.08
CA ASP A 161 -24.14 4.46 4.02
C ASP A 161 -22.91 4.12 4.90
N VAL A 162 -22.04 5.10 5.13
CA VAL A 162 -20.84 4.97 5.99
C VAL A 162 -21.23 4.95 7.48
N VAL A 163 -22.39 5.52 7.85
CA VAL A 163 -22.87 5.53 9.25
C VAL A 163 -23.22 4.12 9.71
N ASN A 164 -23.93 3.33 8.90
CA ASN A 164 -24.27 1.95 9.25
C ASN A 164 -23.01 1.08 9.42
N ARG A 165 -22.05 1.21 8.49
CA ARG A 165 -20.74 0.54 8.61
C ARG A 165 -20.00 0.99 9.87
N TYR A 166 -19.95 2.30 10.15
CA TYR A 166 -19.33 2.83 11.36
C TYR A 166 -19.93 2.22 12.63
N LEU A 167 -21.27 2.14 12.72
CA LEU A 167 -21.97 1.58 13.87
C LEU A 167 -21.71 0.08 14.03
N ALA A 168 -21.72 -0.70 12.94
CA ALA A 168 -21.39 -2.13 13.00
C ALA A 168 -19.95 -2.34 13.49
N ILE A 169 -18.98 -1.62 12.91
CA ILE A 169 -17.57 -1.71 13.32
C ILE A 169 -17.40 -1.27 14.78
N ALA A 170 -18.11 -0.23 15.23
CA ALA A 170 -18.08 0.24 16.62
C ALA A 170 -18.58 -0.82 17.60
N LYS A 171 -19.53 -1.67 17.20
CA LYS A 171 -20.06 -2.78 18.01
C LYS A 171 -19.20 -4.04 17.97
N GLY A 172 -18.12 -4.07 17.20
CA GLY A 172 -17.32 -5.28 17.01
C GLY A 172 -17.76 -6.14 15.82
N GLU A 173 -18.86 -5.81 15.16
CA GLU A 173 -19.49 -6.59 14.10
C GLU A 173 -18.76 -6.43 12.75
N LYS A 174 -19.03 -7.35 11.81
CA LYS A 174 -18.59 -7.23 10.42
C LYS A 174 -19.60 -6.35 9.68
N PRO A 175 -19.20 -5.21 9.10
CA PRO A 175 -20.10 -4.33 8.38
C PRO A 175 -20.56 -4.96 7.06
N GLU A 176 -21.82 -4.72 6.68
CA GLU A 176 -22.33 -5.07 5.35
C GLU A 176 -21.66 -4.20 4.28
N LEU A 177 -21.26 -4.83 3.18
CA LEU A 177 -20.55 -4.19 2.08
C LEU A 177 -21.52 -3.32 1.27
N PRO A 178 -21.11 -2.12 0.83
CA PRO A 178 -21.96 -1.27 0.00
C PRO A 178 -22.10 -1.92 -1.37
N GLY A 179 -23.28 -2.48 -1.68
CA GLY A 179 -23.52 -3.25 -2.91
C GLY A 179 -23.43 -2.47 -4.24
N LEU A 180 -23.03 -1.19 -4.22
CA LEU A 180 -22.74 -0.38 -5.40
C LEU A 180 -21.52 0.51 -5.13
N TYR A 181 -20.42 0.23 -5.83
CA TYR A 181 -19.21 1.06 -5.82
C TYR A 181 -19.19 1.95 -7.05
N THR A 182 -19.36 3.26 -6.85
CA THR A 182 -19.16 4.25 -7.92
C THR A 182 -17.73 4.76 -7.87
N TYR A 183 -17.00 4.59 -8.96
CA TYR A 183 -15.69 5.20 -9.19
C TYR A 183 -15.91 6.53 -9.92
N ASP A 184 -15.31 7.61 -9.39
CA ASP A 184 -15.33 8.95 -10.01
C ASP A 184 -14.23 9.10 -11.08
#